data_AF-A0A9D3MCA8-F1
#
_entry.id   AF-A0A9D3MCA8-F1
#
_cell.length_a   1.000
_cell.length_b   1.000
_cell.length_c   1.000
_cell.angle_alpha   90.00
_cell.angle_beta   90.00
_cell.angle_gamma   90.00
#
_symmetry.space_group_name_H-M   'P 1'
#
loop_
_entity.id
_entity.type
_entity.pdbx_description
1 polymer ?
#
loop_
_entity_poly.entity_id
_entity_poly.type
_entity_poly.pdbx_seq_one_letter_code
_entity_poly.pdbx_strand_id
1 'polypeptide(L)'
;MVNFDESELDYAHGINIMNAKRAMRDGINPVIIDNTNIFRSEMKPYVKLGLRYGYHIRFRFLKDSWKVSVETLHRRTNGKVPLEKMIKMKKNYEFINDIFDVLRSRSWRRK
;
A
#
# COMPACT_ATOMS: atom_id res chain seq x y z
N MET A 1 -3.13 -21.25 -7.12
CA MET A 1 -3.70 -20.15 -7.94
C MET A 1 -4.08 -19.03 -6.99
N VAL A 2 -3.77 -17.77 -7.31
CA VAL A 2 -4.34 -16.62 -6.59
C VAL A 2 -5.14 -15.88 -7.63
N ASN A 3 -6.46 -16.06 -7.62
CA ASN A 3 -7.36 -15.28 -8.46
C ASN A 3 -7.45 -13.88 -7.84
N PHE A 4 -7.23 -12.86 -8.65
CA PHE A 4 -7.35 -11.48 -8.21
C PHE A 4 -8.84 -11.11 -8.18
N ASP A 5 -9.43 -11.06 -6.99
CA ASP A 5 -10.83 -10.65 -6.78
C ASP A 5 -10.87 -9.22 -6.20
N GLU A 6 -11.50 -8.28 -6.92
CA GLU A 6 -11.64 -6.90 -6.44
C GLU A 6 -12.51 -6.79 -5.18
N SER A 7 -13.45 -7.72 -4.99
CA SER A 7 -14.34 -7.73 -3.82
C SER A 7 -13.61 -8.08 -2.52
N GLU A 8 -12.45 -8.75 -2.61
CA GLU A 8 -11.64 -9.12 -1.45
C GLU A 8 -10.68 -8.01 -1.01
N LEU A 9 -10.51 -6.94 -1.79
CA LEU A 9 -9.56 -5.87 -1.49
C LEU A 9 -9.81 -5.24 -0.13
N ASP A 10 -11.06 -4.90 0.18
CA ASP A 10 -11.42 -4.25 1.45
C ASP A 10 -11.15 -5.16 2.65
N TYR A 11 -11.42 -6.46 2.48
CA TYR A 11 -11.12 -7.46 3.50
C TYR A 11 -9.61 -7.60 3.69
N ALA A 12 -8.84 -7.72 2.61
CA ALA A 12 -7.39 -7.82 2.64
C ALA A 12 -6.73 -6.58 3.28
N HIS A 13 -7.22 -5.38 2.97
CA HIS A 13 -6.80 -4.15 3.64
C HIS A 13 -7.07 -4.20 5.14
N GLY A 14 -8.24 -4.68 5.56
CA GLY A 14 -8.59 -4.87 6.97
C GLY A 14 -7.65 -5.82 7.70
N ILE A 15 -7.34 -6.97 7.10
CA ILE A 15 -6.42 -7.97 7.68
C ILE A 15 -5.00 -7.40 7.81
N ASN A 16 -4.49 -6.73 6.78
CA ASN A 16 -3.15 -6.13 6.82
C ASN A 16 -3.03 -5.06 7.92
N ILE A 17 -4.05 -4.21 8.08
CA ILE A 17 -4.09 -3.21 9.16
C ILE A 17 -4.13 -3.89 10.53
N MET A 18 -4.91 -4.95 10.69
CA MET A 18 -5.00 -5.69 11.95
C MET A 18 -3.65 -6.32 12.34
N ASN A 19 -2.98 -6.94 11.38
CA ASN A 19 -1.67 -7.55 11.59
C ASN A 19 -0.61 -6.51 11.94
N ALA A 20 -0.57 -5.38 11.23
CA ALA A 20 0.34 -4.27 11.53
C ALA A 20 0.08 -3.70 12.93
N LYS A 21 -1.19 -3.51 13.32
CA LYS A 21 -1.56 -3.05 14.65
C LYS A 21 -1.08 -4.01 15.74
N ARG A 22 -1.26 -5.32 15.54
CA ARG A 22 -0.79 -6.34 16.48
C ARG A 22 0.72 -6.30 16.62
N ALA A 23 1.45 -6.34 15.51
CA ALA A 23 2.92 -6.31 15.51
C ALA A 23 3.48 -5.05 16.20
N MET A 24 2.92 -3.87 15.90
CA MET A 24 3.36 -2.61 16.51
C MET A 24 3.01 -2.52 18.01
N ARG A 25 1.82 -2.99 18.41
CA ARG A 25 1.44 -3.05 19.82
C ARG A 25 2.35 -3.99 20.61
N ASP A 26 2.71 -5.12 20.01
CA ASP A 26 3.54 -6.15 20.63
C ASP A 26 5.05 -5.79 20.54
N GLY A 27 5.41 -4.60 20.03
CA GLY A 27 6.77 -4.06 20.05
C GLY A 27 7.72 -4.63 18.98
N ILE A 28 7.21 -5.33 17.96
CA ILE A 28 8.02 -5.93 16.89
C ILE A 28 8.77 -4.86 16.10
N ASN A 29 10.08 -5.03 15.86
CA ASN A 29 10.88 -4.07 15.11
C ASN A 29 11.89 -4.80 14.18
N PRO A 30 11.87 -4.57 12.85
CA PRO A 30 10.99 -3.66 12.11
C PRO A 30 9.62 -4.27 11.77
N VAL A 31 8.63 -3.40 11.51
CA VAL A 31 7.37 -3.77 10.83
C VAL A 31 7.43 -3.26 9.40
N ILE A 32 7.36 -4.17 8.43
CA ILE A 32 7.42 -3.83 6.99
C ILE A 32 6.01 -3.94 6.42
N ILE A 33 5.53 -2.86 5.81
CA ILE A 33 4.24 -2.83 5.10
C ILE A 33 4.51 -2.93 3.61
N ASP A 34 4.55 -4.16 3.09
CA ASP A 34 4.71 -4.44 1.66
C ASP A 34 3.34 -4.55 0.96
N ASN A 35 2.76 -3.38 0.68
CA ASN A 35 1.49 -3.28 -0.04
C ASN A 35 1.63 -2.17 -1.10
N THR A 36 0.87 -2.27 -2.18
CA THR A 36 0.93 -1.33 -3.31
C THR A 36 0.61 0.10 -2.88
N ASN A 37 -0.29 0.28 -1.91
CA ASN A 37 -0.64 1.57 -1.29
C ASN A 37 -0.66 2.72 -2.32
N ILE A 38 -1.53 2.58 -3.32
CA ILE A 38 -1.60 3.49 -4.47
C ILE A 38 -2.08 4.87 -4.01
N PHE A 39 -2.93 4.92 -2.98
CA PHE A 39 -3.47 6.15 -2.42
C PHE A 39 -2.91 6.44 -1.03
N ARG A 40 -2.68 7.72 -0.73
CA ARG A 40 -2.24 8.17 0.61
C ARG A 40 -3.20 7.74 1.71
N SER A 41 -4.49 7.67 1.39
CA SER A 41 -5.54 7.24 2.33
C SER A 41 -5.38 5.78 2.78
N GLU A 42 -4.82 4.90 1.94
CA GLU A 42 -4.51 3.51 2.26
C GLU A 42 -3.31 3.39 3.22
N MET A 43 -2.35 4.32 3.11
CA MET A 43 -1.18 4.39 4.01
C MET A 43 -1.52 4.97 5.39
N LYS A 44 -2.50 5.86 5.44
CA LYS A 44 -2.90 6.60 6.64
C LYS A 44 -3.12 5.75 7.91
N PRO A 45 -3.82 4.59 7.88
CA PRO A 45 -3.96 3.76 9.07
C PRO A 45 -2.62 3.26 9.61
N TYR A 46 -1.68 2.82 8.76
CA TYR A 46 -0.36 2.36 9.20
C TYR A 46 0.46 3.49 9.82
N VAL A 47 0.42 4.68 9.21
CA VAL A 47 1.10 5.87 9.75
C VAL A 47 0.55 6.23 11.12
N LYS A 48 -0.78 6.24 11.29
CA LYS A 48 -1.40 6.52 12.59
C LYS A 48 -1.03 5.47 13.64
N LEU A 49 -0.97 4.20 13.28
CA LEU A 49 -0.56 3.12 14.18
C LEU A 49 0.91 3.27 14.60
N GLY A 50 1.81 3.54 13.63
CA GLY A 50 3.22 3.76 13.91
C GLY A 50 3.44 4.91 14.89
N LEU A 51 2.80 6.06 14.66
CA LEU A 51 2.86 7.19 15.58
C LEU A 51 2.30 6.86 16.97
N ARG A 52 1.16 6.16 17.03
CA ARG A 52 0.52 5.76 18.29
C ARG A 52 1.41 4.85 19.14
N TYR A 53 2.15 3.94 18.53
CA TYR A 53 3.01 2.99 19.21
C TYR A 53 4.49 3.42 19.26
N GLY A 54 4.80 4.67 18.91
CA GLY A 54 6.15 5.24 19.06
C GLY A 54 7.16 4.83 18.00
N TYR A 55 6.71 4.35 16.83
CA TYR A 55 7.60 3.93 15.75
C TYR A 55 8.10 5.12 14.93
N HIS A 56 9.38 5.06 14.55
CA HIS A 56 9.92 5.90 13.48
C HIS A 56 9.50 5.35 12.11
N ILE A 57 8.85 6.19 11.30
CA ILE A 57 8.28 5.79 10.01
C ILE A 57 9.20 6.23 8.87
N ARG A 58 9.52 5.31 7.97
CA ARG A 58 10.30 5.57 6.74
C ARG A 58 9.56 5.07 5.52
N PHE A 59 9.36 5.95 4.54
CA PHE A 59 8.86 5.56 3.23
C PHE A 59 10.03 5.08 2.35
N ARG A 60 9.81 3.97 1.64
CA ARG A 60 10.77 3.41 0.69
C ARG A 60 10.09 3.26 -0.66
N PHE A 61 10.65 3.91 -1.67
CA PHE A 61 10.25 3.75 -3.05
C PHE A 61 11.27 2.90 -3.77
N LEU A 62 10.81 2.00 -4.63
CA LEU A 62 11.71 1.26 -5.51
C LEU A 62 12.38 2.25 -6.46
N LYS A 63 13.70 2.40 -6.32
CA LYS A 63 14.54 3.22 -7.21
C LYS A 63 14.29 2.75 -8.65
N ASP A 64 14.11 3.70 -9.56
CA ASP A 64 13.90 3.44 -10.98
C ASP A 64 12.66 2.63 -11.37
N SER A 65 11.70 2.42 -10.45
CA SER A 65 10.45 1.69 -10.75
C SER A 65 9.64 2.31 -11.91
N TRP A 66 9.76 3.62 -12.12
CA TRP A 66 9.16 4.33 -13.25
C TRP A 66 9.69 3.87 -14.63
N LYS A 67 10.89 3.28 -14.69
CA LYS A 67 11.51 2.79 -15.94
C LYS A 67 10.85 1.52 -16.47
N VAL A 68 10.15 0.76 -15.62
CA VAL A 68 9.50 -0.48 -16.04
C VAL A 68 8.09 -0.16 -16.56
N SER A 69 7.83 -0.57 -17.80
CA SER A 69 6.51 -0.40 -18.41
C SER A 69 5.48 -1.35 -17.80
N VAL A 70 4.21 -0.95 -17.79
CA VAL A 70 3.11 -1.79 -17.25
C VAL A 70 2.93 -3.07 -18.06
N GLU A 71 3.20 -3.02 -19.36
CA GLU A 71 3.20 -4.17 -20.28
C GLU A 71 4.32 -5.16 -19.92
N THR A 72 5.48 -4.65 -19.53
CA THR A 72 6.59 -5.49 -19.06
C THR A 72 6.25 -6.15 -17.73
N LEU A 73 5.62 -5.41 -16.80
CA LEU A 73 5.15 -5.98 -15.54
C LEU A 73 4.05 -7.03 -15.75
N HIS A 74 3.08 -6.77 -16.62
CA HIS A 74 2.01 -7.70 -16.96
C HIS A 74 2.53 -9.01 -17.55
N ARG A 75 3.53 -8.94 -18.45
CA ARG A 75 4.22 -10.12 -18.96
C ARG A 75 4.95 -10.89 -17.85
N ARG A 76 5.68 -10.19 -16.97
CA ARG A 76 6.40 -10.81 -15.83
C ARG A 76 5.47 -11.47 -14.82
N THR A 77 4.26 -10.95 -14.65
CA THR A 77 3.26 -11.52 -13.75
C THR A 77 2.40 -12.59 -14.42
N ASN A 78 2.71 -13.00 -15.67
CA ASN A 78 1.92 -13.94 -16.47
C ASN A 78 0.45 -13.55 -16.54
N GLY A 79 0.16 -12.24 -16.61
CA GLY A 79 -1.21 -11.72 -16.70
C GLY A 79 -2.08 -11.92 -15.45
N LYS A 80 -1.50 -12.28 -14.29
CA LYS A 80 -2.24 -12.44 -13.01
C LYS A 80 -3.04 -11.20 -12.61
N VAL A 81 -2.58 -10.02 -13.03
CA VAL A 81 -3.30 -8.76 -12.86
C VAL A 81 -3.64 -8.22 -14.26
N PRO A 82 -4.91 -7.90 -14.55
CA PRO A 82 -5.30 -7.34 -15.84
C PRO A 82 -4.49 -6.08 -16.19
N LEU A 83 -4.05 -5.96 -17.45
CA LEU A 83 -3.20 -4.85 -17.89
C LEU A 83 -3.86 -3.49 -17.63
N GLU A 84 -5.15 -3.36 -17.91
CA GLU A 84 -5.96 -2.16 -17.67
C GLU A 84 -5.93 -1.73 -16.20
N LYS A 85 -5.98 -2.70 -15.29
CA LYS A 85 -5.86 -2.44 -13.86
C LYS A 85 -4.48 -1.89 -13.50
N MET A 86 -3.41 -2.46 -14.07
CA MET A 86 -2.04 -1.97 -13.85
C MET A 86 -1.85 -0.55 -14.39
N ILE A 87 -2.41 -0.24 -15.57
CA ILE A 87 -2.45 1.11 -16.15
C ILE A 87 -3.15 2.07 -15.19
N LYS A 88 -4.33 1.68 -14.69
CA LYS A 88 -5.11 2.49 -13.74
C LYS A 88 -4.38 2.71 -12.42
N MET A 89 -3.72 1.69 -11.87
CA MET A 89 -2.90 1.80 -10.67
C MET A 89 -1.73 2.78 -10.88
N LYS A 90 -1.01 2.66 -12.00
CA LYS A 90 0.09 3.58 -12.35
C LYS A 90 -0.39 5.02 -12.50
N LYS A 91 -1.53 5.23 -13.17
CA LYS A 91 -2.13 6.56 -13.39
C LYS A 91 -2.58 7.22 -12.09
N ASN A 92 -3.13 6.45 -11.15
CA ASN A 92 -3.71 6.96 -9.91
C ASN A 92 -2.73 7.03 -8.73
N TYR A 93 -1.48 6.62 -8.93
CA TYR A 93 -0.49 6.61 -7.86
C TYR A 93 -0.25 8.01 -7.29
N GLU A 94 -0.48 8.17 -5.99
CA GLU A 94 -0.29 9.43 -5.27
C GLU A 94 1.12 9.48 -4.66
N PHE A 95 1.98 10.35 -5.21
CA PHE A 95 3.32 10.55 -4.66
C PHE A 95 3.29 11.11 -3.23
N ILE A 96 4.28 10.76 -2.42
CA ILE A 96 4.42 11.21 -1.02
C ILE A 96 5.83 11.74 -0.81
N ASN A 97 5.95 12.95 -0.28
CA ASN A 97 7.24 13.54 0.10
C ASN A 97 7.57 13.22 1.56
N ASP A 98 6.56 13.31 2.43
CA ASP A 98 6.72 13.12 3.86
C ASP A 98 5.47 12.52 4.53
N ILE A 99 5.56 12.32 5.84
CA ILE A 99 4.47 11.79 6.65
C ILE A 99 3.21 12.70 6.65
N PHE A 100 3.37 14.01 6.46
CA PHE A 100 2.26 14.96 6.49
C PHE A 100 1.38 14.87 5.24
N ASP A 101 1.93 14.50 4.09
CA ASP A 101 1.12 14.20 2.89
C ASP A 101 0.10 13.08 3.17
N VAL A 102 0.52 12.07 3.94
CA VAL A 102 -0.36 10.97 4.37
C VAL A 102 -1.33 11.42 5.45
N LEU A 103 -0.87 12.16 6.47
CA LEU A 103 -1.73 12.60 7.57
C LEU A 103 -2.83 13.58 7.14
N ARG A 104 -2.55 14.44 6.15
CA ARG A 104 -3.51 15.40 5.58
C ARG A 104 -4.47 14.78 4.56
N SER A 105 -4.16 13.59 4.05
CA SER A 105 -5.05 12.89 3.10
C SER A 105 -6.44 12.63 3.69
N ARG A 106 -7.47 12.46 2.85
CA ARG A 106 -8.80 12.08 3.33
C ARG A 106 -8.73 10.70 3.99
N SER A 107 -9.53 10.48 5.03
CA SER A 107 -9.71 9.13 5.57
C SER A 107 -10.26 8.23 4.47
N TRP A 108 -9.76 7.00 4.42
CA TRP A 108 -10.28 6.00 3.50
C TRP A 108 -11.79 5.86 3.70
N ARG A 109 -12.56 6.15 2.64
CA ARG A 109 -14.02 5.99 2.63
C ARG A 109 -14.28 4.52 2.35
N ARG A 110 -14.84 3.81 3.33
CA ARG A 110 -15.53 2.55 3.08
C ARG A 110 -16.65 2.84 2.07
N LYS A 111 -16.61 2.18 0.92
CA LYS A 111 -17.77 2.13 0.03
C LYS A 111 -18.81 1.19 0.62
#